data_AF-A0A821EVT5-F1
#
_entry.id   AF-A0A821EVT5-F1
#
_cell.length_a   1.000
_cell.length_b   1.000
_cell.length_c   1.000
_cell.angle_alpha   90.00
_cell.angle_beta   90.00
_cell.angle_gamma   90.00
#
_symmetry.space_group_name_H-M   'P 1'
#
loop_
_entity.id
_entity.type
_entity.pdbx_description
1 polymer ?
#
loop_
_entity_poly.entity_id
_entity_poly.type
_entity_poly.pdbx_seq_one_letter_code
_entity_poly.pdbx_strand_id
1 'polypeptide(L)'
;MPNTPGLTQNGTICFSWEGNSCKWSNSIQVTNCGSYYVYHLSPPATCSLRYCTDTPIVATTTTTTTTTTTTTTTTTTTTTTTTTTTTTTTTTTTTTST
;
A
#
# COMPACT_ATOMS: atom_id res chain seq x y z
N MET A 1 -15.78 -3.28 5.33
CA MET A 1 -15.32 -1.89 5.13
C MET A 1 -15.76 -1.06 6.33
N PRO A 2 -14.97 -0.08 6.80
CA PRO A 2 -15.37 0.77 7.93
C PRO A 2 -16.62 1.59 7.58
N ASN A 3 -17.62 1.58 8.46
CA ASN A 3 -18.91 2.27 8.24
C ASN A 3 -18.96 3.69 8.85
N THR A 4 -17.96 4.06 9.63
CA THR A 4 -17.88 5.34 10.34
C THR A 4 -16.78 6.20 9.71
N PRO A 5 -17.06 7.44 9.26
CA PRO A 5 -16.03 8.33 8.76
C PRO A 5 -14.92 8.57 9.80
N GLY A 6 -13.68 8.61 9.34
CA GLY A 6 -12.46 8.68 10.18
C GLY A 6 -11.97 7.33 10.70
N LEU A 7 -12.78 6.26 10.62
CA LEU A 7 -12.38 4.94 11.10
C LEU A 7 -11.45 4.25 10.09
N THR A 8 -10.34 3.71 10.60
CA THR A 8 -9.45 2.82 9.86
C THR A 8 -9.64 1.39 10.34
N GLN A 9 -9.84 0.45 9.40
CA GLN A 9 -10.02 -0.96 9.68
C GLN A 9 -9.02 -1.81 8.90
N ASN A 10 -8.44 -2.81 9.57
CA ASN A 10 -7.67 -3.85 8.91
C ASN A 10 -8.60 -4.76 8.10
N GLY A 11 -8.14 -5.17 6.92
CA GLY A 11 -8.79 -6.16 6.07
C GLY A 11 -7.79 -7.12 5.47
N THR A 12 -8.30 -8.18 4.87
CA THR A 12 -7.50 -9.15 4.13
C THR A 12 -8.03 -9.21 2.72
N ILE A 13 -7.12 -9.11 1.75
CA ILE A 13 -7.44 -9.33 0.33
C ILE A 13 -6.89 -10.68 -0.11
N CYS A 14 -7.55 -11.30 -1.07
CA CYS A 14 -7.18 -12.57 -1.66
C CYS A 14 -6.81 -12.37 -3.14
N PHE A 15 -5.76 -13.06 -3.57
CA PHE A 15 -5.39 -13.18 -4.97
C PHE A 15 -5.79 -14.56 -5.49
N SER A 16 -6.69 -14.58 -6.47
CA SER A 16 -7.16 -15.80 -7.12
C SER A 16 -6.17 -16.30 -8.17
N TRP A 17 -5.91 -17.61 -8.21
CA TRP A 17 -5.04 -18.25 -9.20
C TRP A 17 -5.39 -19.72 -9.40
N GLU A 18 -5.45 -20.19 -10.65
CA GLU A 18 -5.65 -21.61 -11.02
C GLU A 18 -6.77 -22.33 -10.24
N GLY A 19 -7.93 -21.69 -10.12
CA GLY A 19 -9.09 -22.27 -9.43
C GLY A 19 -9.03 -22.20 -7.90
N ASN A 20 -7.92 -21.73 -7.30
CA ASN A 20 -7.90 -21.31 -5.90
C ASN A 20 -8.26 -19.83 -5.80
N SER A 21 -9.38 -19.53 -5.13
CA SER A 21 -9.90 -18.18 -4.94
C SER A 21 -9.10 -17.32 -3.95
N CYS A 22 -8.19 -17.92 -3.17
CA CYS A 22 -7.31 -17.21 -2.25
C CYS A 22 -5.96 -17.91 -2.15
N LYS A 23 -5.25 -18.01 -3.28
CA LYS A 23 -3.93 -18.65 -3.34
C LYS A 23 -2.89 -17.86 -2.55
N TRP A 24 -2.98 -16.53 -2.63
CA TRP A 24 -2.19 -15.60 -1.82
C TRP A 24 -3.12 -14.61 -1.15
N SER A 25 -2.66 -14.02 -0.06
CA SER A 25 -3.39 -12.95 0.62
C SER A 25 -2.43 -11.89 1.14
N ASN A 26 -2.95 -10.68 1.25
CA ASN A 26 -2.25 -9.56 1.87
C ASN A 26 -3.16 -8.90 2.89
N SER A 27 -2.58 -8.49 4.01
CA SER A 27 -3.24 -7.56 4.92
C SER A 27 -3.24 -6.16 4.31
N ILE A 28 -4.36 -5.47 4.47
CA ILE A 28 -4.57 -4.11 4.01
C ILE A 28 -5.21 -3.30 5.14
N GLN A 29 -5.20 -1.98 4.97
CA GLN A 29 -5.97 -1.08 5.83
C GLN A 29 -6.87 -0.23 4.95
N VAL A 30 -8.09 -0.01 5.41
CA VAL A 30 -9.06 0.83 4.72
C VAL A 30 -9.52 1.91 5.68
N THR A 31 -9.43 3.16 5.26
CA THR A 31 -9.94 4.31 6.00
C THR A 31 -11.18 4.85 5.30
N ASN A 32 -12.26 5.05 6.04
CA ASN A 32 -13.47 5.71 5.54
C ASN A 32 -13.29 7.23 5.68
N CYS A 33 -13.30 7.98 4.58
CA CYS A 33 -13.18 9.44 4.59
C CYS A 33 -14.53 10.15 4.39
N GLY A 34 -15.65 9.43 4.48
CA GLY A 34 -17.02 9.93 4.29
C GLY A 34 -17.50 9.75 2.85
N SER A 35 -16.91 10.50 1.91
CA SER A 35 -17.30 10.46 0.48
C SER A 35 -16.49 9.48 -0.37
N TYR A 36 -15.36 9.00 0.15
CA TYR A 36 -14.49 8.02 -0.50
C TYR A 36 -13.76 7.18 0.55
N TYR A 37 -13.07 6.14 0.08
CA TYR A 37 -12.23 5.28 0.89
C TYR A 37 -10.78 5.40 0.45
N VAL A 38 -9.86 5.38 1.41
CA VAL A 38 -8.41 5.31 1.16
C VAL A 38 -7.93 3.92 1.54
N TYR A 39 -7.13 3.32 0.66
CA TYR A 39 -6.60 1.97 0.82
C TYR A 39 -5.09 2.01 1.01
N HIS A 40 -4.61 1.47 2.11
CA HIS A 40 -3.18 1.20 2.31
C HIS A 40 -2.91 -0.25 1.95
N LEU A 41 -2.24 -0.42 0.80
CA LEU A 41 -1.99 -1.73 0.19
C LEU A 41 -0.54 -2.12 0.37
N SER A 42 -0.31 -3.36 0.82
CA SER A 42 1.01 -3.96 0.81
C SER A 42 1.42 -4.34 -0.62
N PRO A 43 2.72 -4.34 -0.98
CA PRO A 43 3.17 -4.87 -2.25
C PRO A 43 2.69 -6.32 -2.46
N PRO A 44 2.26 -6.70 -3.68
CA PRO A 44 1.89 -8.08 -3.95
C PRO A 44 3.10 -9.01 -3.76
N ALA A 45 2.87 -10.21 -3.23
CA ALA A 45 3.94 -11.16 -2.92
C ALA A 45 4.67 -11.70 -4.16
N THR A 46 4.05 -11.64 -5.34
CA THR A 46 4.66 -12.10 -6.61
C THR A 46 4.35 -11.13 -7.74
N CYS A 47 5.19 -11.13 -8.79
CA CYS A 47 5.12 -10.16 -9.88
C CYS A 47 3.83 -10.20 -10.70
N SER A 48 3.14 -11.34 -10.72
CA SER A 48 1.94 -11.55 -11.53
C SER A 48 0.64 -11.19 -10.80
N LEU A 49 0.72 -10.66 -9.57
CA LEU A 49 -0.42 -10.28 -8.76
C LEU A 49 -0.72 -8.80 -8.86
N ARG A 50 -2.00 -8.46 -8.85
CA ARG A 50 -2.50 -7.09 -8.99
C ARG A 50 -3.76 -6.88 -8.17
N TYR A 51 -3.94 -5.67 -7.68
CA TYR A 51 -5.16 -5.24 -7.00
C TYR A 51 -6.17 -4.77 -8.06
N CYS A 52 -7.37 -5.34 -8.02
CA CYS A 52 -8.47 -4.94 -8.89
C CYS A 52 -9.56 -4.28 -8.04
N THR A 53 -10.09 -3.17 -8.52
CA THR A 53 -11.32 -2.56 -7.99
C THR A 53 -12.40 -2.73 -9.04
N ASP A 54 -13.61 -3.09 -8.62
CA ASP A 54 -14.75 -3.01 -9.52
C ASP A 54 -14.94 -1.55 -9.93
N THR A 55 -14.84 -1.27 -11.22
CA THR A 55 -15.26 0.03 -11.75
C THR A 55 -16.74 0.15 -11.49
N PRO A 56 -17.25 1.24 -10.89
CA PRO A 56 -18.68 1.47 -10.87
C PRO A 56 -19.13 1.56 -12.32
N ILE A 57 -19.84 0.52 -12.77
CA ILE A 57 -20.66 0.59 -13.97
C ILE A 57 -21.66 1.70 -13.73
N VAL A 58 -21.37 2.89 -14.24
CA VAL A 58 -22.39 3.93 -14.44
C VAL A 58 -23.26 3.45 -15.61
N ALA A 59 -23.99 2.36 -15.39
CA ALA A 59 -25.02 1.86 -16.28
C ALA A 59 -26.33 2.57 -15.92
N THR A 60 -26.37 3.88 -16.11
CA THR A 60 -27.62 4.62 -16.20
C THR A 60 -27.64 5.28 -17.57
N THR A 61 -28.49 4.72 -18.43
CA THR A 61 -28.91 5.24 -19.73
C THR A 61 -29.38 6.69 -19.61
N THR A 62 -28.51 7.70 -19.78
CA THR A 62 -28.86 9.06 -20.25
C THR A 62 -27.61 9.80 -20.73
N THR A 63 -27.74 10.46 -21.88
CA THR A 63 -26.78 11.26 -22.66
C THR A 63 -25.75 12.11 -21.90
N THR A 64 -24.49 12.00 -22.34
CA THR A 64 -23.34 12.95 -22.32
C THR A 64 -23.24 14.03 -21.23
N THR A 65 -22.21 13.93 -20.38
CA THR A 65 -21.20 15.00 -20.16
C THR A 65 -19.89 14.36 -19.69
N THR A 66 -18.90 14.34 -20.58
CA THR A 66 -17.52 13.94 -20.27
C THR A 66 -16.86 15.05 -19.45
N THR A 67 -16.78 14.89 -18.13
CA THR A 67 -15.87 15.69 -17.31
C THR A 67 -14.51 15.02 -17.33
N THR A 68 -13.64 15.48 -18.22
CA THR A 68 -12.22 15.11 -18.23
C THR A 68 -11.57 15.68 -16.98
N THR A 69 -11.49 14.90 -15.92
CA THR A 69 -10.69 15.25 -14.74
C THR A 69 -9.23 14.92 -15.04
N THR A 70 -8.45 15.93 -15.39
CA THR A 70 -6.99 15.82 -15.50
C THR A 70 -6.42 15.50 -14.12
N THR A 71 -6.09 14.23 -13.88
CA THR A 71 -5.33 13.83 -12.68
C THR A 71 -3.86 14.19 -12.89
N THR A 72 -3.41 15.28 -12.26
CA THR A 72 -1.98 15.61 -12.19
C THR A 72 -1.28 14.59 -11.31
N THR A 73 -0.53 13.67 -11.92
CA THR A 73 0.38 12.75 -11.22
C THR A 73 1.60 13.53 -10.74
N THR A 74 1.61 13.95 -9.47
CA THR A 74 2.81 14.52 -8.85
C THR A 74 3.78 13.39 -8.52
N THR A 75 4.81 13.22 -9.35
CA THR A 75 5.93 12.33 -9.06
C THR A 75 6.81 12.95 -7.99
N THR A 76 6.68 12.49 -6.73
CA THR A 76 7.60 12.87 -5.66
C THR A 76 8.90 12.06 -5.79
N THR A 77 9.97 12.70 -6.25
CA THR A 77 11.32 12.12 -6.25
C THR A 77 11.87 12.10 -4.83
N THR A 78 11.92 10.92 -4.21
CA THR A 78 12.56 10.73 -2.89
C THR A 78 14.07 10.62 -3.08
N THR A 79 14.82 11.66 -2.70
CA THR A 79 16.29 11.62 -2.64
C THR A 79 16.74 10.71 -1.50
N THR A 80 17.36 9.58 -1.82
CA THR A 80 17.96 8.66 -0.83
C THR A 80 19.28 9.23 -0.33
N THR A 81 19.31 9.75 0.90
CA THR A 81 20.55 10.15 1.59
C THR A 81 21.23 8.90 2.16
N THR A 82 22.39 8.52 1.61
CA THR A 82 23.24 7.45 2.12
C THR A 82 23.98 7.92 3.37
N THR A 83 23.59 7.42 4.55
CA THR A 83 24.34 7.65 5.80
C THR A 83 25.48 6.64 5.91
N THR A 84 26.72 7.10 5.75
CA THR A 84 27.93 6.31 6.02
C THR A 84 28.11 6.14 7.53
N THR A 85 27.93 4.92 8.04
CA THR A 85 28.23 4.58 9.43
C THR A 85 29.73 4.33 9.60
N THR A 86 30.43 5.25 10.27
CA THR A 86 31.82 5.06 10.70
C THR A 86 31.86 4.08 11.87
N THR A 87 32.45 2.91 11.68
CA THR A 87 32.69 1.93 12.74
C THR A 87 33.90 2.37 13.58
N THR A 88 33.67 2.81 14.82
CA THR A 88 34.74 3.06 15.80
C THR A 88 35.17 1.73 16.42
N THR A 89 36.38 1.28 16.14
CA THR A 89 37.01 0.10 16.78
C THR A 89 37.42 0.45 18.21
N THR A 90 36.73 -0.10 19.21
CA THR A 90 37.11 -0.03 20.63
C THR A 90 38.13 -1.13 20.93
N THR A 91 39.39 -0.76 21.17
CA THR A 91 40.44 -1.68 21.64
C THR A 91 40.29 -1.95 23.13
N THR A 92 39.81 -3.14 23.51
CA THR A 92 39.77 -3.61 24.91
C THR A 92 41.17 -4.02 25.34
N THR A 93 41.77 -3.29 26.29
CA THR A 93 43.06 -3.67 26.91
C THR A 93 42.77 -4.55 28.13
N THR A 94 43.19 -5.82 28.09
CA THR A 94 43.07 -6.76 29.21
C THR A 94 44.28 -6.61 30.13
N THR A 95 44.07 -6.04 31.32
CA THR A 95 45.08 -5.97 32.38
C THR A 95 45.00 -7.24 33.23
N THR A 96 46.00 -8.10 33.13
CA THR A 96 46.20 -9.27 34.00
C THR A 96 46.96 -8.82 35.25
N SER A 97 46.29 -8.89 36.41
CA SER A 97 46.93 -8.68 37.71
C SER A 97 47.43 -10.02 38.25
N THR A 98 48.74 -10.09 38.49
CA THR A 98 49.44 -11.12 39.30
C THR A 98 49.27 -10.85 40.78
#